data_AF-A0A4W4EWY8-F1
#
_entry.id   AF-A0A4W4EWY8-F1
#
_cell.length_a   1.000
_cell.length_b   1.000
_cell.length_c   1.000
_cell.angle_alpha   90.00
_cell.angle_beta   90.00
_cell.angle_gamma   90.00
#
_symmetry.space_group_name_H-M   'P 1'
#
loop_
_entity.id
_entity.type
_entity.pdbx_description
1 polymer ?
#
loop_
_entity_poly.entity_id
_entity_poly.type
_entity_poly.pdbx_seq_one_letter_code
_entity_poly.pdbx_strand_id
1 'polypeptide(L)'
;MLQCPDSVCGSYMGKGDSLHHQVLAAFPLCHMTEEDLIQNPLFCKVLATLSQHVDRTGLTLHLKKELEKAQKELRSQRLGWLRMESLHRLLQEMVQEHRSSQHHSGTPTAGDKFYATLEQCLLVAKCMKRLDASRTVDQNRSPFLGLSAEEVLHQMPCKQDVLQMKQRLPTELQKHLKKKLFYLLSYYQPEWENESEGLRCVKLTKLPGLLAGERVRADNLAEKNRENALSLQRQTHSYLLELLECMQLLQTLVLDLRLKVQKDLDRKKIEYFEAKCEIGIQKIRAEMLAVQLDTYTRDKIAAHWKITEKLGAELQAAQLEKHSLESKLASFEIYGKEFEALAAEYCRLREEITTRSWALKEFTA
;
A
#
# COMPACT_ATOMS: atom_id res chain seq x y z
N MET A 1 -33.59 10.15 37.36
CA MET A 1 -34.98 9.66 37.21
C MET A 1 -35.31 9.69 35.74
N LEU A 2 -35.50 8.52 35.13
CA LEU A 2 -36.27 8.36 33.91
C LEU A 2 -36.70 6.89 33.88
N GLN A 3 -37.99 6.71 34.16
CA GLN A 3 -38.71 5.45 34.19
C GLN A 3 -38.81 4.88 32.77
N CYS A 4 -38.41 3.63 32.59
CA CYS A 4 -38.96 2.80 31.52
C CYS A 4 -40.31 2.25 31.99
N PRO A 5 -41.36 2.25 31.15
CA PRO A 5 -42.65 1.70 31.54
C PRO A 5 -42.65 0.18 31.45
N ASP A 6 -43.36 -0.40 32.41
CA ASP A 6 -43.76 -1.79 32.48
C ASP A 6 -44.50 -2.24 31.22
N SER A 7 -44.13 -3.42 30.70
CA SER A 7 -45.04 -4.24 29.91
C SER A 7 -45.16 -5.59 30.60
N VAL A 8 -46.15 -5.66 31.48
CA VAL A 8 -46.76 -6.90 31.94
C VAL A 8 -47.39 -7.58 30.72
N CYS A 9 -46.93 -8.79 30.38
CA CYS A 9 -47.74 -9.72 29.61
C CYS A 9 -47.70 -11.10 30.26
N GLY A 10 -48.91 -11.63 30.43
CA GLY A 10 -49.29 -12.82 31.18
C GLY A 10 -48.47 -14.08 30.92
N SER A 11 -48.27 -14.80 32.03
CA SER A 11 -48.09 -16.24 32.14
C SER A 11 -49.00 -17.03 31.19
N TYR A 12 -48.40 -17.93 30.39
CA TYR A 12 -48.86 -19.28 30.00
C TYR A 12 -48.12 -19.69 28.71
N MET A 13 -46.82 -20.02 28.77
CA MET A 13 -46.09 -20.73 27.69
C MET A 13 -45.01 -21.63 28.32
N GLY A 14 -44.71 -22.74 27.65
CA GLY A 14 -44.36 -24.02 28.26
C GLY A 14 -42.99 -24.11 28.93
N LYS A 15 -42.85 -25.09 29.82
CA LYS A 15 -41.58 -25.51 30.44
C LYS A 15 -40.46 -25.86 29.43
N GLY A 16 -40.78 -26.01 28.14
CA GLY A 16 -39.81 -26.21 27.05
C GLY A 16 -39.10 -24.91 26.64
N ASP A 17 -39.83 -23.81 26.50
CA ASP A 17 -39.28 -22.53 26.03
C ASP A 17 -38.30 -21.93 27.04
N SER A 18 -38.56 -22.16 28.34
CA SER A 18 -37.62 -21.77 29.41
C SER A 18 -36.29 -22.51 29.35
N LEU A 19 -36.27 -23.76 28.88
CA LEU A 19 -35.04 -24.56 28.80
C LEU A 19 -34.18 -24.12 27.61
N HIS A 20 -34.80 -23.82 26.47
CA HIS A 20 -34.09 -23.34 25.28
C HIS A 20 -33.43 -21.99 25.54
N HIS A 21 -34.14 -21.05 26.16
CA HIS A 21 -33.58 -19.76 26.56
C HIS A 21 -32.49 -19.89 27.63
N GLN A 22 -32.64 -20.80 28.59
CA GLN A 22 -31.62 -21.05 29.63
C GLN A 22 -30.32 -21.60 29.04
N VAL A 23 -30.41 -22.49 28.05
CA VAL A 23 -29.25 -23.07 27.36
C VAL A 23 -28.53 -22.02 26.50
N LEU A 24 -29.27 -21.21 25.74
CA LEU A 24 -28.68 -20.12 24.93
C LEU A 24 -28.00 -19.06 25.80
N ALA A 25 -28.58 -18.73 26.95
CA ALA A 25 -27.98 -17.80 27.92
C ALA A 25 -26.75 -18.38 28.65
N ALA A 26 -26.61 -19.71 28.70
CA ALA A 26 -25.49 -20.41 29.32
C ALA A 26 -24.30 -20.62 28.36
N PHE A 27 -24.53 -20.65 27.05
CA PHE A 27 -23.48 -20.89 26.05
C PHE A 27 -23.44 -19.83 24.93
N PRO A 28 -23.11 -18.57 25.24
CA PRO A 28 -23.06 -17.49 24.24
C PRO A 28 -21.95 -17.64 23.19
N LEU A 29 -20.99 -18.53 23.43
CA LEU A 29 -19.88 -18.84 22.52
C LEU A 29 -20.23 -19.89 21.48
N CYS A 30 -21.32 -20.63 21.69
CA CYS A 30 -21.85 -21.55 20.70
C CYS A 30 -22.86 -20.77 19.85
N HIS A 31 -22.58 -20.56 18.56
CA HIS A 31 -23.50 -19.93 17.61
C HIS A 31 -24.71 -20.84 17.31
N MET A 32 -25.49 -21.14 18.35
CA MET A 32 -26.67 -22.00 18.30
C MET A 32 -27.90 -21.10 18.10
N THR A 33 -28.76 -21.47 17.16
CA THR A 33 -30.06 -20.81 16.99
C THR A 33 -31.14 -21.58 17.77
N GLU A 34 -32.27 -20.92 18.10
CA GLU A 34 -33.41 -21.57 18.76
C GLU A 34 -33.98 -22.73 17.91
N GLU A 35 -33.88 -22.62 16.59
CA GLU A 35 -34.36 -23.60 15.61
C GLU A 35 -33.58 -24.93 15.69
N ASP A 36 -32.26 -24.87 15.90
CA ASP A 36 -31.39 -26.05 16.04
C ASP A 36 -31.68 -26.86 17.33
N LEU A 37 -32.09 -26.15 18.38
CA LEU A 37 -32.46 -26.73 19.68
C LEU A 37 -33.83 -27.43 19.61
N ILE A 38 -34.77 -26.86 18.85
CA ILE A 38 -36.10 -27.48 18.65
C ILE A 38 -35.99 -28.77 17.83
N GLN A 39 -35.09 -28.83 16.84
CA GLN A 39 -34.86 -30.04 16.03
C GLN A 39 -34.20 -31.18 16.82
N ASN A 40 -33.46 -30.88 17.89
CA ASN A 40 -32.68 -31.86 18.65
C ASN A 40 -32.99 -31.82 20.17
N PRO A 41 -34.09 -32.42 20.64
CA PRO A 41 -34.53 -32.32 22.04
C PRO A 41 -33.64 -33.09 23.02
N LEU A 42 -32.95 -34.17 22.58
CA LEU A 42 -31.98 -34.89 23.42
C LEU A 42 -30.71 -34.07 23.63
N PHE A 43 -30.27 -33.34 22.60
CA PHE A 43 -29.13 -32.43 22.68
C PHE A 43 -29.42 -31.26 23.63
N CYS A 44 -30.64 -30.70 23.59
CA CYS A 44 -31.10 -29.71 24.57
C CYS A 44 -31.03 -30.21 26.00
N LYS A 45 -31.43 -31.45 26.28
CA LYS A 45 -31.35 -32.04 27.63
C LYS A 45 -29.91 -32.18 28.09
N VAL A 46 -28.99 -32.56 27.20
CA VAL A 46 -27.55 -32.66 27.51
C VAL A 46 -26.93 -31.28 27.74
N LEU A 47 -27.30 -30.28 26.94
CA LEU A 47 -26.84 -28.90 27.18
C LEU A 47 -27.43 -28.32 28.46
N ALA A 48 -28.67 -28.66 28.79
CA ALA A 48 -29.29 -28.25 30.05
C ALA A 48 -28.58 -28.90 31.25
N THR A 49 -28.20 -30.18 31.20
CA THR A 49 -27.40 -30.80 32.27
C THR A 49 -25.98 -30.25 32.31
N LEU A 50 -25.35 -29.95 31.17
CA LEU A 50 -24.04 -29.30 31.12
C LEU A 50 -24.07 -27.88 31.67
N SER A 51 -25.14 -27.11 31.44
CA SER A 51 -25.30 -25.75 31.99
C SER A 51 -25.34 -25.72 33.53
N GLN A 52 -25.68 -26.84 34.18
CA GLN A 52 -25.62 -26.95 35.64
C GLN A 52 -24.19 -27.09 36.16
N HIS A 53 -23.25 -27.48 35.29
CA HIS A 53 -21.86 -27.74 35.64
C HIS A 53 -20.88 -26.75 35.02
N VAL A 54 -21.28 -26.01 33.97
CA VAL A 54 -20.45 -25.14 33.15
C VAL A 54 -21.03 -23.74 33.06
N ASP A 55 -20.21 -22.73 33.30
CA ASP A 55 -20.58 -21.31 33.23
C ASP A 55 -20.48 -20.73 31.82
N ARG A 56 -20.98 -19.50 31.62
CA ARG A 56 -20.97 -18.74 30.34
C ARG A 56 -19.64 -18.67 29.58
N THR A 57 -18.53 -18.94 30.26
CA THR A 57 -17.17 -18.94 29.71
C THR A 57 -16.65 -20.34 29.37
N GLY A 58 -17.48 -21.38 29.48
CA GLY A 58 -17.09 -22.78 29.23
C GLY A 58 -16.28 -23.44 30.37
N LEU A 59 -16.17 -22.78 31.54
CA LEU A 59 -15.44 -23.31 32.70
C LEU A 59 -16.38 -24.08 33.63
N THR A 60 -15.91 -25.21 34.16
CA THR A 60 -16.66 -25.91 35.21
C THR A 60 -16.71 -25.06 36.49
N LEU A 61 -17.79 -25.19 37.26
CA LEU A 61 -17.98 -24.42 38.50
C LEU A 61 -16.80 -24.56 39.48
N HIS A 62 -16.19 -25.75 39.53
CA HIS A 62 -15.00 -26.00 40.34
C HIS A 62 -13.77 -25.24 39.83
N LEU A 63 -13.48 -25.32 38.52
CA LEU A 63 -12.35 -24.60 37.90
C LEU A 63 -12.50 -23.09 38.02
N LYS A 64 -13.72 -22.55 37.93
CA LYS A 64 -13.96 -21.13 38.18
C LYS A 64 -13.67 -20.75 39.62
N LYS A 65 -14.09 -21.55 40.61
CA LYS A 65 -13.77 -21.30 42.03
C LYS A 65 -12.27 -21.31 42.25
N GLU A 66 -11.55 -22.26 41.65
CA GLU A 66 -10.08 -22.29 41.71
C GLU A 66 -9.44 -21.11 40.99
N LEU A 67 -9.96 -20.69 39.84
CA LEU A 67 -9.50 -19.49 39.12
C LEU A 67 -9.73 -18.22 39.94
N GLU A 68 -10.88 -18.06 40.57
CA GLU A 68 -11.18 -16.92 41.44
C GLU A 68 -10.29 -16.91 42.69
N LYS A 69 -10.03 -18.08 43.29
CA LYS A 69 -9.08 -18.22 44.40
C LYS A 69 -7.67 -17.84 43.95
N ALA A 70 -7.20 -18.37 42.83
CA ALA A 70 -5.89 -18.07 42.26
C ALA A 70 -5.76 -16.58 41.89
N GLN A 71 -6.82 -15.96 41.35
CA GLN A 71 -6.84 -14.53 41.07
C GLN A 71 -6.83 -13.68 42.35
N LYS A 72 -7.54 -14.10 43.40
CA LYS A 72 -7.50 -13.43 44.71
C LYS A 72 -6.10 -13.52 45.32
N GLU A 73 -5.47 -14.70 45.25
CA GLU A 73 -4.10 -14.91 45.71
C GLU A 73 -3.09 -14.12 44.89
N LEU A 74 -3.23 -14.09 43.57
CA LEU A 74 -2.37 -13.27 42.72
C LEU A 74 -2.52 -11.78 43.05
N ARG A 75 -3.74 -11.30 43.32
CA ARG A 75 -3.99 -9.92 43.73
C ARG A 75 -3.39 -9.61 45.10
N SER A 76 -3.50 -10.51 46.08
CA SER A 76 -2.91 -10.32 47.41
C SER A 76 -1.38 -10.31 47.32
N GLN A 77 -0.78 -11.25 46.59
CA GLN A 77 0.66 -11.32 46.35
C GLN A 77 1.17 -10.09 45.60
N ARG A 78 0.46 -9.66 44.56
CA ARG A 78 0.80 -8.44 43.82
C ARG A 78 0.73 -7.20 44.70
N LEU A 79 -0.28 -7.08 45.55
CA LEU A 79 -0.39 -5.97 46.50
C LEU A 79 0.75 -6.00 47.52
N GLY A 80 1.07 -7.18 48.06
CA GLY A 80 2.20 -7.38 48.96
C GLY A 80 3.52 -6.98 48.30
N TRP A 81 3.77 -7.47 47.08
CA TRP A 81 4.94 -7.12 46.29
C TRP A 81 5.02 -5.61 46.01
N LEU A 82 3.93 -4.98 45.57
CA LEU A 82 3.88 -3.53 45.30
C LEU A 82 4.18 -2.70 46.56
N ARG A 83 3.70 -3.13 47.73
CA ARG A 83 4.04 -2.48 49.01
C ARG A 83 5.53 -2.57 49.30
N MET A 84 6.14 -3.75 49.14
CA MET A 84 7.56 -3.93 49.39
C MET A 84 8.44 -3.20 48.35
N GLU A 85 8.03 -3.23 47.08
CA GLU A 85 8.71 -2.56 45.98
C GLU A 85 8.63 -1.03 46.12
N SER A 86 7.47 -0.48 46.49
CA SER A 86 7.32 0.96 46.74
C SER A 86 8.19 1.42 47.92
N LEU A 87 8.23 0.65 49.01
CA LEU A 87 9.15 0.93 50.12
C LEU A 87 10.62 0.86 49.67
N HIS A 88 11.00 -0.13 48.89
CA HIS A 88 12.37 -0.25 48.37
C HIS A 88 12.75 0.94 47.48
N ARG A 89 11.87 1.38 46.59
CA ARG A 89 12.09 2.57 45.75
C ARG A 89 12.20 3.84 46.58
N LEU A 90 11.32 4.02 47.57
CA LEU A 90 11.40 5.16 48.48
C LEU A 90 12.75 5.22 49.22
N LEU A 91 13.26 4.07 49.67
CA LEU A 91 14.59 4.00 50.29
C LEU A 91 15.71 4.38 49.32
N GLN A 92 15.65 3.92 48.07
CA GLN A 92 16.62 4.31 47.04
C GLN A 92 16.55 5.81 46.71
N GLU A 93 15.35 6.36 46.59
CA GLU A 93 15.12 7.78 46.32
C GLU A 93 15.64 8.66 47.48
N MET A 94 15.43 8.25 48.73
CA MET A 94 15.98 8.95 49.91
C MET A 94 17.52 9.00 49.87
N VAL A 95 18.18 7.90 49.48
CA VAL A 95 19.65 7.86 49.32
C VAL A 95 20.10 8.75 48.15
N GLN A 96 19.36 8.75 47.04
CA GLN A 96 19.67 9.58 45.87
C GLN A 96 19.49 11.09 46.14
N GLU A 97 18.39 11.48 46.80
CA GLU A 97 18.13 12.88 47.19
C GLU A 97 19.19 13.38 48.20
N HIS A 98 19.66 12.49 49.07
CA HIS A 98 20.75 12.84 49.98
C HIS A 98 22.08 13.00 49.24
N ARG A 99 22.42 12.10 48.31
CA ARG A 99 23.63 12.24 47.47
C ARG A 99 23.59 13.52 46.65
N SER A 100 22.46 13.87 46.03
CA SER A 100 22.34 15.14 45.31
C SER A 100 22.48 16.34 46.25
N SER A 101 21.92 16.29 47.45
CA SER A 101 22.08 17.34 48.47
C SER A 101 23.53 17.47 48.96
N GLN A 102 24.26 16.38 49.14
CA GLN A 102 25.67 16.39 49.54
C GLN A 102 26.58 17.05 48.50
N HIS A 103 26.26 16.93 47.21
CA HIS A 103 26.96 17.66 46.14
C HIS A 103 26.74 19.18 46.20
N HIS A 104 25.68 19.65 46.88
CA HIS A 104 25.36 21.07 47.03
C HIS A 104 25.80 21.68 48.37
N SER A 105 25.86 20.89 49.45
CA SER A 105 26.34 21.31 50.78
C SER A 105 27.56 20.50 51.18
N GLY A 106 28.77 20.98 50.90
CA GLY A 106 30.05 20.28 51.13
C GLY A 106 30.45 20.05 52.60
N THR A 107 29.53 20.07 53.56
CA THR A 107 29.80 19.87 54.98
C THR A 107 29.25 18.52 55.46
N PRO A 108 30.07 17.63 56.01
CA PRO A 108 29.59 16.34 56.48
C PRO A 108 28.75 16.50 57.75
N THR A 109 27.48 16.09 57.70
CA THR A 109 26.56 16.14 58.84
C THR A 109 26.39 14.76 59.47
N ALA A 110 25.91 14.69 60.72
CA ALA A 110 25.56 13.43 61.37
C ALA A 110 24.48 12.61 60.60
N GLY A 111 23.78 13.22 59.64
CA GLY A 111 22.91 12.53 58.69
C GLY A 111 23.67 11.65 57.71
N ASP A 112 24.90 11.99 57.36
CA ASP A 112 25.66 11.30 56.31
C ASP A 112 26.05 9.88 56.72
N LYS A 113 26.34 9.68 58.02
CA LYS A 113 26.57 8.34 58.57
C LYS A 113 25.33 7.45 58.42
N PHE A 114 24.13 7.99 58.66
CA PHE A 114 22.88 7.24 58.53
C PHE A 114 22.60 6.82 57.08
N TYR A 115 22.72 7.74 56.12
CA TYR A 115 22.49 7.43 54.71
C TYR A 115 23.58 6.53 54.11
N ALA A 116 24.84 6.67 54.52
CA ALA A 116 25.92 5.78 54.12
C ALA A 116 25.71 4.34 54.61
N THR A 117 25.30 4.17 55.88
CA THR A 117 24.94 2.85 56.44
C THR A 117 23.75 2.25 55.70
N LEU A 118 22.72 3.04 55.40
CA LEU A 118 21.54 2.59 54.65
C LEU A 118 21.89 2.14 53.23
N GLU A 119 22.73 2.92 52.54
CA GLU A 119 23.20 2.61 51.20
C GLU A 119 24.00 1.30 51.16
N GLN A 120 24.94 1.12 52.09
CA GLN A 120 25.73 -0.11 52.22
C GLN A 120 24.82 -1.32 52.49
N CYS A 121 23.84 -1.20 53.38
CA CYS A 121 22.87 -2.28 53.62
C CYS A 121 22.03 -2.62 52.37
N LEU A 122 21.60 -1.62 51.60
CA LEU A 122 20.83 -1.83 50.36
C LEU A 122 21.68 -2.49 49.27
N LEU A 123 22.95 -2.11 49.14
CA LEU A 123 23.89 -2.70 48.19
C LEU A 123 24.18 -4.16 48.53
N VAL A 124 24.50 -4.46 49.80
CA VAL A 124 24.72 -5.84 50.27
C VAL A 124 23.48 -6.70 50.03
N ALA A 125 22.28 -6.20 50.36
CA ALA A 125 21.03 -6.94 50.11
C ALA A 125 20.77 -7.18 48.61
N LYS A 126 21.11 -6.21 47.74
CA LYS A 126 20.99 -6.35 46.29
C LYS A 126 21.98 -7.36 45.72
N CYS A 127 23.21 -7.38 46.24
CA CYS A 127 24.24 -8.38 45.88
C CYS A 127 23.81 -9.78 46.32
N MET A 128 23.33 -9.94 47.56
CA MET A 128 22.79 -11.20 48.07
C MET A 128 21.64 -11.73 47.21
N LYS A 129 20.66 -10.88 46.85
CA LYS A 129 19.54 -11.28 45.98
C LYS A 129 19.99 -11.75 44.59
N ARG A 130 21.04 -11.13 44.03
CA ARG A 130 21.61 -11.54 42.74
C ARG A 130 22.38 -12.86 42.84
N LEU A 131 23.07 -13.09 43.97
CA LEU A 131 23.76 -14.34 44.27
C LEU A 131 22.78 -15.50 44.56
N ASP A 132 21.65 -15.23 45.22
CA ASP A 132 20.60 -16.24 45.46
C ASP A 132 19.83 -16.60 44.18
N ALA A 133 19.61 -15.65 43.27
CA ALA A 133 19.01 -15.92 41.96
C ALA A 133 19.90 -16.81 41.05
N SER A 134 21.22 -16.83 41.27
CA SER A 134 22.14 -17.74 40.58
C SER A 134 22.17 -19.16 41.16
N ARG A 135 21.57 -19.42 42.32
CA ARG A 135 21.53 -20.76 42.94
C ARG A 135 20.53 -21.71 42.31
N THR A 136 19.55 -21.21 41.55
CA THR A 136 18.42 -22.02 41.07
C THR A 136 18.70 -22.81 39.79
N VAL A 137 19.88 -22.69 39.16
CA VAL A 137 20.13 -23.38 37.87
C VAL A 137 21.29 -24.37 37.90
N ASP A 138 22.39 -24.19 38.63
CA ASP A 138 23.49 -25.17 38.60
C ASP A 138 24.33 -25.16 39.89
N GLN A 139 24.52 -26.33 40.52
CA GLN A 139 25.36 -26.51 41.70
C GLN A 139 26.87 -26.39 41.40
N ASN A 140 27.27 -26.20 40.14
CA ASN A 140 28.67 -26.24 39.69
C ASN A 140 29.18 -24.96 39.00
N ARG A 141 28.47 -23.83 39.07
CA ARG A 141 29.05 -22.55 38.64
C ARG A 141 29.72 -21.85 39.81
N SER A 142 30.98 -21.47 39.60
CA SER A 142 31.68 -20.52 40.45
C SER A 142 30.79 -19.29 40.69
N PRO A 143 30.77 -18.74 41.92
CA PRO A 143 29.92 -17.59 42.23
C PRO A 143 30.18 -16.47 41.23
N PHE A 144 29.14 -15.73 40.85
CA PHE A 144 29.25 -14.59 39.95
C PHE A 144 30.34 -13.64 40.48
N LEU A 145 31.42 -13.45 39.72
CA LEU A 145 32.64 -12.68 40.09
C LEU A 145 33.52 -13.28 41.21
N GLY A 146 33.37 -14.55 41.58
CA GLY A 146 34.20 -15.20 42.60
C GLY A 146 33.87 -14.82 44.05
N LEU A 147 32.80 -14.05 44.27
CA LEU A 147 32.40 -13.56 45.59
C LEU A 147 31.50 -14.57 46.33
N SER A 148 31.93 -15.03 47.51
CA SER A 148 31.07 -15.87 48.35
C SER A 148 29.99 -15.04 49.07
N ALA A 149 28.86 -15.67 49.42
CA ALA A 149 27.81 -15.01 50.19
C ALA A 149 28.30 -14.54 51.57
N GLU A 150 29.31 -15.23 52.12
CA GLU A 150 29.94 -14.91 53.40
C GLU A 150 30.80 -13.64 53.29
N GLU A 151 31.58 -13.50 52.22
CA GLU A 151 32.38 -12.29 51.93
C GLU A 151 31.52 -11.03 51.76
N VAL A 152 30.35 -11.17 51.11
CA VAL A 152 29.40 -10.05 50.94
C VAL A 152 28.74 -9.67 52.27
N LEU A 153 28.50 -10.63 53.17
CA LEU A 153 28.00 -10.37 54.52
C LEU A 153 29.04 -9.70 55.43
N HIS A 154 30.33 -9.96 55.22
CA HIS A 154 31.42 -9.27 55.92
C HIS A 154 31.52 -7.77 55.59
N GLN A 155 30.93 -7.33 54.47
CA GLN A 155 30.83 -5.90 54.11
C GLN A 155 29.66 -5.17 54.80
N MET A 156 28.91 -5.83 55.68
CA MET A 156 27.86 -5.17 56.46
C MET A 156 28.45 -4.13 57.43
N PRO A 157 27.78 -2.98 57.63
CA PRO A 157 28.16 -2.00 58.65
C PRO A 157 28.11 -2.58 60.06
N CYS A 158 28.77 -1.92 61.01
CA CYS A 158 28.76 -2.32 62.42
C CYS A 158 27.32 -2.52 62.94
N LYS A 159 27.10 -3.59 63.73
CA LYS A 159 25.77 -3.96 64.25
C LYS A 159 25.09 -2.83 65.03
N GLN A 160 25.86 -1.99 65.72
CA GLN A 160 25.36 -0.82 66.45
C GLN A 160 24.81 0.26 65.51
N ASP A 161 25.49 0.55 64.41
CA ASP A 161 25.06 1.53 63.41
C ASP A 161 23.80 1.06 62.67
N VAL A 162 23.71 -0.24 62.39
CA VAL A 162 22.51 -0.84 61.79
C VAL A 162 21.29 -0.76 62.73
N LEU A 163 21.48 -0.91 64.05
CA LEU A 163 20.40 -0.77 65.03
C LEU A 163 19.93 0.69 65.14
N GLN A 164 20.86 1.64 65.21
CA GLN A 164 20.53 3.06 65.24
C GLN A 164 19.84 3.51 63.94
N MET A 165 20.30 3.02 62.79
CA MET A 165 19.64 3.23 61.51
C MET A 165 18.22 2.67 61.51
N LYS A 166 18.02 1.42 61.95
CA LYS A 166 16.69 0.80 62.03
C LYS A 166 15.71 1.57 62.92
N GLN A 167 16.19 2.17 64.01
CA GLN A 167 15.35 2.99 64.90
C GLN A 167 14.98 4.34 64.26
N ARG A 168 15.88 4.95 63.49
CA ARG A 168 15.66 6.24 62.82
C ARG A 168 14.89 6.13 61.49
N LEU A 169 14.96 4.99 60.82
CA LEU A 169 14.40 4.75 59.49
C LEU A 169 12.89 5.04 59.38
N PRO A 170 12.01 4.59 60.31
CA PRO A 170 10.58 4.82 60.18
C PRO A 170 10.23 6.32 60.20
N THR A 171 10.91 7.09 61.05
CA THR A 171 10.67 8.53 61.21
C THR A 171 11.10 9.31 59.96
N GLU A 172 12.26 9.01 59.38
CA GLU A 172 12.72 9.68 58.15
C GLU A 172 11.89 9.24 56.93
N LEU A 173 11.52 7.96 56.85
CA LEU A 173 10.62 7.46 55.80
C LEU A 173 9.26 8.16 55.85
N GLN A 174 8.70 8.35 57.05
CA GLN A 174 7.44 9.06 57.22
C GLN A 174 7.54 10.53 56.79
N LYS A 175 8.64 11.22 57.09
CA LYS A 175 8.87 12.61 56.63
C LYS A 175 8.96 12.70 55.12
N HIS A 176 9.75 11.84 54.48
CA HIS A 176 9.91 11.85 53.03
C HIS A 176 8.61 11.49 52.31
N LEU A 177 7.86 10.51 52.84
CA LEU A 177 6.55 10.15 52.31
C LEU A 177 5.54 11.30 52.46
N LYS A 178 5.51 12.00 53.60
CA LYS A 178 4.69 13.21 53.78
C LYS A 178 5.06 14.31 52.78
N LYS A 179 6.35 14.57 52.56
CA LYS A 179 6.85 15.56 51.58
C LYS A 179 6.34 15.23 50.17
N LYS A 180 6.48 13.97 49.74
CA LYS A 180 5.98 13.49 48.44
C LYS A 180 4.47 13.61 48.30
N LEU A 181 3.74 13.22 49.34
CA LEU A 181 2.29 13.34 49.37
C LEU A 181 1.85 14.81 49.29
N PHE A 182 2.56 15.73 49.93
CA PHE A 182 2.28 17.17 49.81
C PHE A 182 2.57 17.72 48.40
N TYR A 183 3.64 17.28 47.73
CA TYR A 183 3.88 17.64 46.33
C TYR A 183 2.79 17.11 45.39
N LEU A 184 2.35 15.87 45.63
CA LEU A 184 1.25 15.30 44.84
C LEU A 184 -0.05 16.08 45.09
N LEU A 185 -0.30 16.49 46.34
CA LEU A 185 -1.45 17.30 46.70
C LEU A 185 -1.41 18.68 46.04
N SER A 186 -0.25 19.36 46.04
CA SER A 186 -0.11 20.68 45.42
C SER A 186 -0.27 20.65 43.90
N TYR A 187 0.09 19.54 43.24
CA TYR A 187 -0.15 19.37 41.80
C TYR A 187 -1.64 19.36 41.45
N TYR A 188 -2.47 18.67 42.23
CA TYR A 188 -3.92 18.61 41.97
C TYR A 188 -4.66 19.83 42.52
N GLN A 189 -4.19 20.39 43.63
CA GLN A 189 -4.85 21.48 44.36
C GLN A 189 -3.80 22.48 44.87
N PRO A 190 -3.32 23.40 44.00
CA PRO A 190 -2.29 24.37 44.33
C PRO A 190 -2.74 25.38 45.39
N GLU A 191 -4.05 25.56 45.58
CA GLU A 191 -4.61 26.47 46.58
C GLU A 191 -4.25 26.06 48.02
N TRP A 192 -3.80 24.81 48.22
CA TRP A 192 -3.56 24.22 49.54
C TRP A 192 -2.09 24.27 49.96
N GLU A 193 -1.21 24.85 49.14
CA GLU A 193 0.23 24.91 49.42
C GLU A 193 0.57 25.80 50.63
N ASN A 194 -0.20 26.87 50.85
CA ASN A 194 -0.01 27.83 51.94
C ASN A 194 -0.63 27.41 53.28
N GLU A 195 -1.29 26.24 53.35
CA GLU A 195 -2.00 25.81 54.56
C GLU A 195 -1.09 25.10 55.58
N SER A 196 -1.53 25.11 56.85
CA SER A 196 -0.83 24.43 57.93
C SER A 196 -0.65 22.93 57.64
N GLU A 197 0.46 22.35 58.08
CA GLU A 197 0.78 20.93 57.86
C GLU A 197 -0.32 19.99 58.38
N GLY A 198 -0.99 20.36 59.48
CA GLY A 198 -2.13 19.60 60.02
C GLY A 198 -3.32 19.57 59.08
N LEU A 199 -3.66 20.72 58.46
CA LEU A 199 -4.77 20.80 57.51
C LEU A 199 -4.44 20.05 56.21
N ARG A 200 -3.18 20.14 55.74
CA ARG A 200 -2.69 19.32 54.62
C ARG A 200 -2.76 17.82 54.91
N CYS A 201 -2.44 17.37 56.13
CA CYS A 201 -2.58 15.97 56.53
C CYS A 201 -4.04 15.48 56.53
N VAL A 202 -4.99 16.31 57.00
CA VAL A 202 -6.42 15.97 56.93
C VAL A 202 -6.87 15.87 55.47
N LYS A 203 -6.41 16.77 54.61
CA LYS A 203 -6.72 16.79 53.18
C LYS A 203 -6.09 15.62 52.42
N LEU A 204 -4.92 15.12 52.84
CA LEU A 204 -4.30 13.91 52.29
C LEU A 204 -5.19 12.67 52.42
N THR A 205 -6.06 12.59 53.43
CA THR A 205 -6.99 11.46 53.56
C THR A 205 -8.01 11.40 52.43
N LYS A 206 -8.27 12.53 51.74
CA LYS A 206 -9.18 12.62 50.59
C LYS A 206 -8.49 12.37 49.25
N LEU A 207 -7.16 12.41 49.21
CA LEU A 207 -6.35 12.24 48.00
C LEU A 207 -6.62 10.90 47.26
N PRO A 208 -6.78 9.74 47.93
CA PRO A 208 -7.10 8.49 47.24
C PRO A 208 -8.43 8.55 46.49
N GLY A 209 -9.44 9.25 47.04
CA GLY A 209 -10.73 9.45 46.38
C GLY A 209 -10.62 10.33 45.13
N LEU A 210 -9.83 11.40 45.21
CA LEU A 210 -9.52 12.25 44.05
C LEU A 210 -8.78 11.47 42.96
N LEU A 211 -7.74 10.71 43.32
CA LEU A 211 -6.98 9.89 42.37
C LEU A 211 -7.84 8.79 41.73
N ALA A 212 -8.77 8.20 42.49
CA ALA A 212 -9.73 7.25 41.95
C ALA A 212 -10.68 7.91 40.94
N GLY A 213 -11.18 9.12 41.25
CA GLY A 213 -11.99 9.91 40.33
C GLY A 213 -11.25 10.27 39.05
N GLU A 214 -10.00 10.72 39.16
CA GLU A 214 -9.12 11.03 38.02
C GLU A 214 -8.83 9.80 37.15
N ARG A 215 -8.63 8.63 37.77
CA ARG A 215 -8.49 7.37 37.03
C ARG A 215 -9.74 7.04 36.23
N VAL A 216 -10.92 7.11 36.86
CA VAL A 216 -12.19 6.87 36.18
C VAL A 216 -12.39 7.88 35.05
N ARG A 217 -12.06 9.16 35.27
CA ARG A 217 -12.10 10.20 34.24
C ARG A 217 -11.17 9.87 33.06
N ALA A 218 -9.95 9.42 33.33
CA ALA A 218 -9.00 9.02 32.30
C ALA A 218 -9.49 7.80 31.50
N ASP A 219 -10.01 6.77 32.19
CA ASP A 219 -10.57 5.58 31.54
C ASP A 219 -11.78 5.95 30.65
N ASN A 220 -12.67 6.83 31.14
CA ASN A 220 -13.81 7.33 30.36
C ASN A 220 -13.37 8.13 29.12
N LEU A 221 -12.32 8.94 29.23
CA LEU A 221 -11.76 9.68 28.09
C LEU A 221 -11.11 8.74 27.09
N ALA A 222 -10.44 7.68 27.55
CA ALA A 222 -9.85 6.67 26.69
C ALA A 222 -10.93 5.92 25.88
N GLU A 223 -12.04 5.53 26.53
CA GLU A 223 -13.19 4.92 25.83
C GLU A 223 -13.83 5.87 24.82
N LYS A 224 -14.09 7.13 25.20
CA LYS A 224 -14.61 8.13 24.25
C LYS A 224 -13.68 8.35 23.05
N ASN A 225 -12.37 8.38 23.27
CA ASN A 225 -11.41 8.49 22.18
C ASN A 225 -11.46 7.26 21.25
N ARG A 226 -11.63 6.06 21.80
CA ARG A 226 -11.80 4.84 21.02
C ARG A 226 -13.09 4.86 20.19
N GLU A 227 -14.20 5.31 20.77
CA GLU A 227 -15.48 5.48 20.07
C GLU A 227 -15.40 6.53 18.96
N ASN A 228 -14.75 7.66 19.24
CA ASN A 228 -14.52 8.72 18.24
C ASN A 228 -13.65 8.23 17.09
N ALA A 229 -12.60 7.46 17.37
CA ALA A 229 -11.74 6.87 16.34
C ALA A 229 -12.52 5.91 15.43
N LEU A 230 -13.37 5.05 16.01
CA LEU A 230 -14.24 4.17 15.23
C LEU A 230 -15.27 4.94 14.40
N SER A 231 -15.83 6.01 14.95
CA SER A 231 -16.79 6.86 14.24
C SER A 231 -16.13 7.59 13.07
N LEU A 232 -14.92 8.13 13.27
CA LEU A 232 -14.13 8.76 12.21
C LEU A 232 -13.77 7.77 11.11
N GLN A 233 -13.38 6.54 11.46
CA GLN A 233 -13.10 5.48 10.49
C GLN A 233 -14.33 5.16 9.64
N ARG A 234 -15.51 5.04 10.25
CA ARG A 234 -16.78 4.81 9.53
C ARG A 234 -17.09 5.95 8.57
N GLN A 235 -16.99 7.20 9.03
CA GLN A 235 -17.22 8.37 8.18
C GLN A 235 -16.24 8.42 7.01
N THR A 236 -14.95 8.18 7.27
CA THR A 236 -13.91 8.14 6.24
C THR A 236 -14.25 7.09 5.18
N HIS A 237 -14.68 5.90 5.60
CA HIS A 237 -15.08 4.86 4.68
C HIS A 237 -16.29 5.25 3.83
N SER A 238 -17.33 5.85 4.43
CA SER A 238 -18.50 6.36 3.70
C SER A 238 -18.13 7.42 2.66
N TYR A 239 -17.30 8.40 3.02
CA TYR A 239 -16.85 9.43 2.07
C TYR A 239 -16.03 8.85 0.91
N LEU A 240 -15.18 7.86 1.19
CA LEU A 240 -14.40 7.20 0.14
C LEU A 240 -15.29 6.39 -0.81
N LEU A 241 -16.34 5.75 -0.30
CA LEU A 241 -17.32 5.04 -1.15
C LEU A 241 -18.10 6.02 -2.04
N GLU A 242 -18.62 7.11 -1.48
CA GLU A 242 -19.32 8.14 -2.25
C GLU A 242 -18.42 8.77 -3.33
N LEU A 243 -17.14 9.03 -3.00
CA LEU A 243 -16.18 9.55 -3.96
C LEU A 243 -15.92 8.55 -5.09
N LEU A 244 -15.82 7.25 -4.78
CA LEU A 244 -15.64 6.19 -5.76
C LEU A 244 -16.85 6.10 -6.70
N GLU A 245 -18.07 6.18 -6.16
CA GLU A 245 -19.30 6.23 -6.96
C GLU A 245 -19.33 7.46 -7.87
N CYS A 246 -18.93 8.64 -7.38
CA CYS A 246 -18.82 9.85 -8.20
C CYS A 246 -17.79 9.69 -9.32
N MET A 247 -16.65 9.05 -9.04
CA MET A 247 -15.64 8.77 -10.06
C MET A 247 -16.17 7.79 -11.13
N GLN A 248 -16.91 6.77 -10.73
CA GLN A 248 -17.54 5.83 -11.66
C GLN A 248 -18.56 6.54 -12.55
N LEU A 249 -19.41 7.40 -11.98
CA LEU A 249 -20.36 8.21 -12.74
C LEU A 249 -19.67 9.12 -13.76
N LEU A 250 -18.58 9.80 -13.35
CA LEU A 250 -17.78 10.63 -14.25
C LEU A 250 -17.14 9.79 -15.37
N GLN A 251 -16.63 8.61 -15.05
CA GLN A 251 -16.04 7.70 -16.02
C GLN A 251 -17.08 7.25 -17.06
N THR A 252 -18.27 6.84 -16.63
CA THR A 252 -19.39 6.49 -17.51
C THR A 252 -19.76 7.67 -18.40
N LEU A 253 -19.87 8.89 -17.85
CA LEU A 253 -20.22 10.07 -18.62
C LEU A 253 -19.18 10.41 -19.69
N VAL A 254 -17.88 10.27 -19.39
CA VAL A 254 -16.81 10.54 -20.37
C VAL A 254 -16.75 9.45 -21.44
N LEU A 255 -16.73 8.18 -21.04
CA LEU A 255 -16.56 7.06 -21.96
C LEU A 255 -17.80 6.85 -22.83
N ASP A 256 -18.98 6.74 -22.20
CA ASP A 256 -20.20 6.33 -22.90
C ASP A 256 -20.91 7.50 -23.57
N LEU A 257 -20.96 8.68 -22.93
CA LEU A 257 -21.72 9.81 -23.49
C LEU A 257 -20.87 10.71 -24.39
N ARG A 258 -19.61 10.99 -24.04
CA ARG A 258 -18.79 11.88 -24.87
C ARG A 258 -18.00 11.13 -25.94
N LEU A 259 -17.18 10.17 -25.56
CA LEU A 259 -16.25 9.52 -26.49
C LEU A 259 -16.95 8.61 -27.49
N LYS A 260 -17.92 7.80 -27.04
CA LYS A 260 -18.66 6.91 -27.92
C LYS A 260 -19.49 7.67 -28.96
N VAL A 261 -20.24 8.68 -28.52
CA VAL A 261 -21.04 9.52 -29.43
C VAL A 261 -20.15 10.28 -30.41
N GLN A 262 -19.01 10.81 -29.96
CA GLN A 262 -18.06 11.47 -30.85
C GLN A 262 -17.50 10.50 -31.90
N LYS A 263 -17.10 9.28 -31.49
CA LYS A 263 -16.63 8.24 -32.41
C LYS A 263 -17.69 7.89 -33.46
N ASP A 264 -18.96 7.77 -33.05
CA ASP A 264 -20.05 7.46 -33.97
C ASP A 264 -20.31 8.61 -34.97
N LEU A 265 -20.27 9.86 -34.51
CA LEU A 265 -20.36 11.03 -35.39
C LEU A 265 -19.20 11.09 -36.37
N ASP A 266 -17.97 10.88 -35.91
CA ASP A 266 -16.80 10.94 -36.78
C ASP A 266 -16.79 9.78 -37.78
N ARG A 267 -17.22 8.59 -37.38
CA ARG A 267 -17.46 7.47 -38.31
C ARG A 267 -18.48 7.86 -39.39
N LYS A 268 -19.61 8.46 -39.02
CA LYS A 268 -20.63 8.91 -39.99
C LYS A 268 -20.11 10.00 -40.94
N LYS A 269 -19.25 10.91 -40.46
CA LYS A 269 -18.59 11.90 -41.33
C LYS A 269 -17.63 11.25 -42.32
N ILE A 270 -16.85 10.26 -41.88
CA ILE A 270 -15.94 9.51 -42.75
C ILE A 270 -16.75 8.79 -43.83
N GLU A 271 -17.77 8.02 -43.45
CA GLU A 271 -18.68 7.35 -44.40
C GLU A 271 -19.28 8.34 -45.42
N TYR A 272 -19.69 9.54 -44.98
CA TYR A 272 -20.18 10.60 -45.87
C TYR A 272 -19.11 11.12 -46.83
N PHE A 273 -17.89 11.38 -46.35
CA PHE A 273 -16.81 11.87 -47.20
C PHE A 273 -16.32 10.81 -48.18
N GLU A 274 -16.26 9.54 -47.79
CA GLU A 274 -15.97 8.42 -48.68
C GLU A 274 -16.98 8.36 -49.82
N ALA A 275 -18.28 8.35 -49.51
CA ALA A 275 -19.33 8.37 -50.53
C ALA A 275 -19.25 9.61 -51.43
N LYS A 276 -18.95 10.78 -50.88
CA LYS A 276 -18.77 12.02 -51.65
C LYS A 276 -17.57 11.94 -52.60
N CYS A 277 -16.45 11.37 -52.14
CA CYS A 277 -15.26 11.13 -52.95
C CYS A 277 -15.53 10.11 -54.06
N GLU A 278 -16.24 9.03 -53.76
CA GLU A 278 -16.65 8.03 -54.77
C GLU A 278 -17.48 8.68 -55.88
N ILE A 279 -18.50 9.48 -55.52
CA ILE A 279 -19.30 10.23 -56.49
C ILE A 279 -18.41 11.17 -57.32
N GLY A 280 -17.46 11.87 -56.68
CA GLY A 280 -16.50 12.72 -57.37
C GLY A 280 -15.64 11.97 -58.39
N ILE A 281 -15.12 10.80 -58.01
CA ILE A 281 -14.35 9.91 -58.91
C ILE A 281 -15.22 9.45 -60.08
N GLN A 282 -16.46 9.04 -59.83
CA GLN A 282 -17.37 8.62 -60.90
C GLN A 282 -17.70 9.78 -61.85
N LYS A 283 -17.86 11.01 -61.33
CA LYS A 283 -18.06 12.20 -62.15
C LYS A 283 -16.84 12.48 -63.04
N ILE A 284 -15.63 12.45 -62.49
CA ILE A 284 -14.39 12.62 -63.27
C ILE A 284 -14.30 11.57 -64.38
N ARG A 285 -14.61 10.30 -64.07
CA ARG A 285 -14.62 9.23 -65.07
C ARG A 285 -15.66 9.45 -66.17
N ALA A 286 -16.86 9.93 -65.80
CA ALA A 286 -17.91 10.24 -66.77
C ALA A 286 -17.48 11.38 -67.72
N GLU A 287 -16.90 12.46 -67.19
CA GLU A 287 -16.38 13.57 -68.01
C GLU A 287 -15.21 13.11 -68.90
N MET A 288 -14.32 12.26 -68.39
CA MET A 288 -13.22 11.68 -69.19
C MET A 288 -13.77 10.86 -70.36
N LEU A 289 -14.78 10.03 -70.14
CA LEU A 289 -15.45 9.27 -71.20
C LEU A 289 -16.15 10.19 -72.20
N ALA A 290 -16.81 11.26 -71.74
CA ALA A 290 -17.44 12.26 -72.61
C ALA A 290 -16.40 12.91 -73.53
N VAL A 291 -15.27 13.38 -72.99
CA VAL A 291 -14.17 13.94 -73.78
C VAL A 291 -13.61 12.94 -74.80
N GLN A 292 -13.50 11.66 -74.43
CA GLN A 292 -13.07 10.61 -75.35
C GLN A 292 -14.06 10.40 -76.50
N LEU A 293 -15.36 10.36 -76.21
CA LEU A 293 -16.41 10.25 -77.22
C LEU A 293 -16.43 11.46 -78.18
N ASP A 294 -16.24 12.68 -77.66
CA ASP A 294 -16.17 13.91 -78.45
C ASP A 294 -14.89 13.98 -79.31
N THR A 295 -13.77 13.48 -78.78
CA THR A 295 -12.49 13.47 -79.49
C THR A 295 -12.50 12.43 -80.60
N TYR A 296 -12.99 11.22 -80.31
CA TYR A 296 -13.00 10.08 -81.23
C TYR A 296 -14.39 9.83 -81.83
N THR A 297 -14.90 10.82 -82.55
CA THR A 297 -16.12 10.65 -83.37
C THR A 297 -15.93 9.58 -84.44
N ARG A 298 -17.01 8.91 -84.85
CA ARG A 298 -17.00 7.85 -85.88
C ARG A 298 -16.28 8.27 -87.16
N ASP A 299 -16.48 9.50 -87.60
CA ASP A 299 -15.86 10.02 -88.82
C ASP A 299 -14.36 10.22 -88.66
N LYS A 300 -13.91 10.78 -87.52
CA LYS A 300 -12.48 10.91 -87.19
C LYS A 300 -11.80 9.53 -87.09
N ILE A 301 -12.46 8.56 -86.47
CA ILE A 301 -11.96 7.18 -86.39
C ILE A 301 -11.84 6.59 -87.80
N ALA A 302 -12.87 6.71 -88.64
CA ALA A 302 -12.85 6.21 -90.02
C ALA A 302 -11.76 6.90 -90.86
N ALA A 303 -11.52 8.20 -90.65
CA ALA A 303 -10.43 8.92 -91.28
C ALA A 303 -9.07 8.41 -90.81
N HIS A 304 -8.86 8.22 -89.51
CA HIS A 304 -7.65 7.61 -88.97
C HIS A 304 -7.41 6.20 -89.54
N TRP A 305 -8.45 5.36 -89.64
CA TRP A 305 -8.35 4.05 -90.28
C TRP A 305 -7.87 4.15 -91.73
N LYS A 306 -8.45 5.04 -92.53
CA LYS A 306 -8.03 5.27 -93.92
C LYS A 306 -6.60 5.80 -94.02
N ILE A 307 -6.17 6.67 -93.11
CA ILE A 307 -4.80 7.17 -93.05
C ILE A 307 -3.85 6.01 -92.74
N THR A 308 -4.16 5.19 -91.74
CA THR A 308 -3.35 4.03 -91.36
C THR A 308 -3.28 3.00 -92.50
N GLU A 309 -4.39 2.75 -93.19
CA GLU A 309 -4.44 1.84 -94.34
C GLU A 309 -3.56 2.36 -95.50
N LYS A 310 -3.66 3.65 -95.84
CA LYS A 310 -2.82 4.27 -96.88
C LYS A 310 -1.34 4.25 -96.53
N LEU A 311 -0.99 4.69 -95.31
CA LEU A 311 0.39 4.66 -94.83
C LEU A 311 0.93 3.22 -94.79
N GLY A 312 0.09 2.25 -94.41
CA GLY A 312 0.43 0.83 -94.46
C GLY A 312 0.70 0.34 -95.89
N ALA A 313 -0.13 0.72 -96.85
CA ALA A 313 0.05 0.38 -98.26
C ALA A 313 1.31 1.05 -98.86
N GLU A 314 1.55 2.32 -98.58
CA GLU A 314 2.75 3.05 -99.00
C GLU A 314 4.01 2.44 -98.38
N LEU A 315 3.96 2.05 -97.11
CA LEU A 315 5.07 1.37 -96.45
C LEU A 315 5.39 0.02 -97.10
N GLN A 316 4.35 -0.77 -97.43
CA GLN A 316 4.53 -2.04 -98.13
C GLN A 316 5.09 -1.84 -99.55
N ALA A 317 4.61 -0.85 -100.29
CA ALA A 317 5.14 -0.51 -101.60
C ALA A 317 6.62 -0.10 -101.52
N ALA A 318 6.97 0.77 -100.56
CA ALA A 318 8.35 1.18 -100.33
C ALA A 318 9.24 -0.01 -99.91
N GLN A 319 8.72 -0.97 -99.14
CA GLN A 319 9.45 -2.20 -98.80
C GLN A 319 9.68 -3.09 -100.03
N LEU A 320 8.68 -3.23 -100.91
CA LEU A 320 8.82 -3.98 -102.16
C LEU A 320 9.80 -3.31 -103.13
N GLU A 321 9.76 -1.98 -103.26
CA GLU A 321 10.73 -1.22 -104.05
C GLU A 321 12.14 -1.37 -103.48
N LYS A 322 12.29 -1.26 -102.16
CA LYS A 322 13.55 -1.51 -101.48
C LYS A 322 14.07 -2.92 -101.81
N HIS A 323 13.25 -3.96 -101.67
CA HIS A 323 13.67 -5.32 -102.01
C HIS A 323 14.00 -5.50 -103.50
N SER A 324 13.28 -4.82 -104.40
CA SER A 324 13.58 -4.82 -105.83
C SER A 324 14.93 -4.17 -106.11
N LEU A 325 15.23 -3.03 -105.47
CA LEU A 325 16.52 -2.35 -105.59
C LEU A 325 17.66 -3.16 -104.98
N GLU A 326 17.45 -3.78 -103.83
CA GLU A 326 18.41 -4.71 -103.21
C GLU A 326 18.72 -5.89 -104.14
N SER A 327 17.69 -6.47 -104.77
CA SER A 327 17.87 -7.56 -105.75
C SER A 327 18.61 -7.09 -107.02
N LYS A 328 18.31 -5.90 -107.53
CA LYS A 328 19.05 -5.29 -108.65
C LYS A 328 20.50 -5.00 -108.28
N LEU A 329 20.75 -4.48 -107.08
CA LEU A 329 22.09 -4.22 -106.58
C LEU A 329 22.88 -5.52 -106.44
N ALA A 330 22.28 -6.57 -105.89
CA ALA A 330 22.88 -7.91 -105.87
C ALA A 330 23.18 -8.45 -107.28
N SER A 331 22.33 -8.17 -108.28
CA SER A 331 22.63 -8.54 -109.67
C SER A 331 23.82 -7.78 -110.26
N PHE A 332 24.04 -6.52 -109.86
CA PHE A 332 25.23 -5.76 -110.23
C PHE A 332 26.49 -6.26 -109.52
N GLU A 333 26.36 -6.70 -108.25
CA GLU A 333 27.46 -7.33 -107.52
C GLU A 333 27.96 -8.62 -108.19
N ILE A 334 27.12 -9.36 -108.93
CA ILE A 334 27.53 -10.54 -109.71
C ILE A 334 28.54 -10.18 -110.81
N TYR A 335 28.44 -8.99 -111.42
CA TYR A 335 29.40 -8.53 -112.43
C TYR A 335 30.75 -8.10 -111.81
N GLY A 336 30.79 -7.92 -110.49
CA GLY A 336 32.00 -7.86 -109.66
C GLY A 336 33.24 -7.19 -110.28
N LYS A 337 34.38 -7.89 -110.18
CA LYS A 337 35.70 -7.39 -110.62
C LYS A 337 35.78 -7.06 -112.11
N GLU A 338 34.96 -7.69 -112.95
CA GLU A 338 34.93 -7.41 -114.40
C GLU A 338 34.28 -6.05 -114.68
N PHE A 339 33.23 -5.69 -113.93
CA PHE A 339 32.61 -4.37 -114.01
C PHE A 339 33.49 -3.27 -113.44
N GLU A 340 34.20 -3.52 -112.32
CA GLU A 340 35.19 -2.58 -111.77
C GLU A 340 36.35 -2.35 -112.75
N ALA A 341 36.86 -3.41 -113.41
CA ALA A 341 37.88 -3.29 -114.45
C ALA A 341 37.36 -2.49 -115.65
N LEU A 342 36.13 -2.75 -116.12
CA LEU A 342 35.52 -2.03 -117.22
C LEU A 342 35.25 -0.54 -116.87
N ALA A 343 34.82 -0.26 -115.64
CA ALA A 343 34.61 1.10 -115.16
C ALA A 343 35.94 1.86 -115.03
N ALA A 344 37.00 1.20 -114.55
CA ALA A 344 38.35 1.76 -114.51
C ALA A 344 38.91 2.01 -115.93
N GLU A 345 38.71 1.09 -116.86
CA GLU A 345 39.08 1.29 -118.27
C GLU A 345 38.27 2.41 -118.93
N TYR A 346 36.97 2.51 -118.68
CA TYR A 346 36.13 3.59 -119.18
C TYR A 346 36.57 4.96 -118.63
N CYS A 347 36.86 5.04 -117.32
CA CYS A 347 37.41 6.26 -116.70
C CYS A 347 38.77 6.63 -117.31
N ARG A 348 39.68 5.67 -117.45
CA ARG A 348 40.99 5.89 -118.10
C ARG A 348 40.84 6.34 -119.56
N LEU A 349 39.96 5.71 -120.34
CA LEU A 349 39.69 6.09 -121.73
C LEU A 349 39.11 7.51 -121.81
N ARG A 350 38.22 7.87 -120.89
CA ARG A 350 37.65 9.21 -120.81
C ARG A 350 38.74 10.25 -120.48
N GLU A 351 39.63 9.94 -119.55
CA GLU A 351 40.78 10.78 -119.22
C GLU A 351 41.77 10.89 -120.39
N GLU A 352 42.09 9.80 -121.10
CA GLU A 352 42.90 9.80 -122.31
C GLU A 352 42.25 10.60 -123.45
N ILE A 353 40.94 10.50 -123.65
CA ILE A 353 40.20 11.30 -124.63
C ILE A 353 40.28 12.78 -124.25
N THR A 354 40.15 13.12 -122.97
CA THR A 354 40.29 14.52 -122.52
C THR A 354 41.71 15.05 -122.68
N THR A 355 42.76 14.26 -122.40
CA THR A 355 44.17 14.68 -122.59
C THR A 355 44.58 14.73 -124.05
N ARG A 356 44.17 13.77 -124.90
CA ARG A 356 44.42 13.82 -126.34
C ARG A 356 43.65 14.95 -127.02
N SER A 357 42.40 15.21 -126.64
CA SER A 357 41.64 16.35 -127.16
C SER A 357 42.20 17.69 -126.67
N TRP A 358 42.81 17.73 -125.48
CA TRP A 358 43.58 18.87 -125.00
C TRP A 358 44.89 19.05 -125.80
N ALA A 359 45.69 17.99 -125.99
CA ALA A 359 46.94 18.04 -126.76
C ALA A 359 46.72 18.39 -128.25
N LEU A 360 45.65 17.88 -128.87
CA LEU A 360 45.27 18.25 -130.24
C LEU A 360 44.99 19.75 -130.37
N LYS A 361 44.42 20.39 -129.36
CA LYS A 361 44.18 21.84 -129.34
C LYS A 361 45.48 22.65 -129.20
N GLU A 362 46.49 22.11 -128.54
CA GLU A 362 47.77 22.79 -128.29
C GLU A 362 48.77 22.68 -129.46
N PHE A 363 48.72 21.59 -130.25
CA PHE A 363 49.59 21.37 -131.44
C PHE A 363 48.98 21.85 -132.77
N THR A 364 47.77 22.44 -132.75
CA THR A 364 47.17 23.13 -133.92
C THR A 364 47.17 24.66 -133.77
N ALA A 365 47.97 25.20 -132.85
CA ALA A 365 48.42 26.59 -132.79
C ALA A 365 49.92 26.66 -133.13
#